data_AF-A0A2A4AKS3-F1
#
_entry.id   AF-A0A2A4AKS3-F1
#
_cell.length_a   1.000
_cell.length_b   1.000
_cell.length_c   1.000
_cell.angle_alpha   90.00
_cell.angle_beta   90.00
_cell.angle_gamma   90.00
#
_symmetry.space_group_name_H-M   'P 1'
#
loop_
_entity.id
_entity.type
_entity.pdbx_description
1 polymer ?
#
loop_
_entity_poly.entity_id
_entity_poly.type
_entity_poly.pdbx_seq_one_letter_code
_entity_poly.pdbx_strand_id
1 'polypeptide(L)' 'MAWVQGRQDPADYVLRNFNAKEREELAFTLPTAAEAVELIASHGLEIAQNQVHGR' A
#
# COMPACT_ATOMS: atom_id res chain seq x y z
N MET A 1 13.40 -22.58 21.46
CA MET A 1 13.81 -21.75 20.32
C MET A 1 13.22 -20.36 20.53
N ALA A 2 13.97 -19.48 21.18
CA ALA A 2 13.50 -18.13 21.48
C ALA A 2 13.51 -17.30 20.19
N TRP A 3 12.34 -16.84 19.76
CA TRP A 3 12.18 -15.81 18.75
C TRP A 3 12.98 -14.58 19.21
N VAL A 4 13.78 -14.02 18.29
CA VAL A 4 14.72 -12.93 18.59
C VAL A 4 13.95 -11.74 19.15
N GLN A 5 14.12 -11.46 20.45
CA GLN A 5 13.55 -10.26 21.07
C GLN A 5 14.03 -9.02 20.31
N GLY A 6 13.10 -8.33 19.67
CA GLY A 6 13.36 -7.10 18.91
C GLY A 6 12.85 -7.10 17.46
N ARG A 7 12.45 -8.25 16.92
CA ARG A 7 11.71 -8.32 15.64
C ARG A 7 10.25 -8.69 15.90
N GLN A 8 9.33 -7.88 15.37
CA GLN A 8 7.92 -8.28 15.29
C GLN A 8 7.80 -9.48 14.34
N ASP A 9 6.98 -10.45 14.72
CA ASP A 9 6.65 -11.55 13.81
C ASP A 9 5.93 -10.99 12.58
N PRO A 10 6.27 -11.41 11.35
CA PRO A 10 5.62 -10.90 10.14
C PRO A 10 4.11 -11.10 10.14
N ALA A 11 3.61 -12.23 10.67
CA ALA A 11 2.18 -12.48 10.76
C ALA A 11 1.52 -11.48 11.70
N ASP A 12 2.13 -11.19 12.85
CA ASP A 12 1.63 -10.17 13.78
C ASP A 12 1.63 -8.76 13.14
N TYR A 13 2.60 -8.47 12.26
CA TYR A 13 2.68 -7.18 11.55
C TYR A 13 1.61 -7.02 10.47
N VAL A 14 1.32 -8.06 9.68
CA VAL A 14 0.35 -7.96 8.59
C VAL A 14 -1.09 -8.15 9.05
N LEU A 15 -1.31 -8.89 10.15
CA LEU A 15 -2.65 -9.17 10.68
C LEU A 15 -3.15 -8.14 11.69
N ARG A 16 -2.27 -7.25 12.21
CA ARG A 16 -2.73 -6.16 13.09
C ARG A 16 -3.54 -5.13 12.30
N ASN A 17 -4.40 -4.42 13.02
CA ASN A 17 -5.06 -3.24 12.49
C ASN A 17 -4.05 -2.11 12.19
N PHE A 18 -4.38 -1.28 11.21
CA PHE A 18 -3.70 -0.01 10.97
C PHE A 18 -3.85 0.92 12.18
N ASN A 19 -2.78 1.60 12.57
CA ASN A 19 -2.82 2.64 13.60
C ASN A 19 -3.38 3.96 13.04
N ALA A 20 -3.50 5.00 13.87
CA ALA A 20 -4.12 6.27 13.45
C ALA A 20 -3.37 6.93 12.27
N LYS A 21 -2.04 6.98 12.33
CA LYS A 21 -1.20 7.56 11.27
C LYS A 21 -1.32 6.78 9.97
N GLU A 22 -1.29 5.45 10.03
CA GLU A 22 -1.43 4.61 8.84
C GLU A 22 -2.82 4.75 8.22
N ARG A 23 -3.87 4.92 9.02
CA ARG A 23 -5.23 5.19 8.50
C ARG A 23 -5.34 6.54 7.80
N GLU A 24 -4.62 7.56 8.27
CA GLU A 24 -4.51 8.83 7.57
C GLU A 24 -3.80 8.67 6.23
N GLU A 25 -2.72 7.88 6.16
CA GLU A 25 -2.03 7.56 4.90
C GLU A 25 -2.97 6.81 3.91
N LEU A 26 -3.76 5.84 4.41
CA LEU A 26 -4.73 5.12 3.59
C LEU A 26 -5.78 6.02 2.92
N ALA A 27 -6.13 7.15 3.54
CA ALA A 27 -7.07 8.10 2.96
C ALA A 27 -6.56 8.71 1.63
N PHE A 28 -5.25 8.68 1.40
CA PHE A 28 -4.63 9.10 0.14
C PHE A 28 -4.27 7.90 -0.74
N THR A 29 -3.74 6.82 -0.15
CA THR A 29 -3.32 5.63 -0.91
C THR A 29 -4.47 4.93 -1.61
N LEU A 30 -5.65 4.80 -0.96
CA LEU A 30 -6.79 4.10 -1.55
C LEU A 30 -7.35 4.81 -2.80
N PRO A 31 -7.61 6.14 -2.79
CA PRO A 31 -7.98 6.86 -4.01
C PRO A 31 -6.93 6.76 -5.12
N THR A 32 -5.65 6.91 -4.79
CA THR A 32 -4.56 6.76 -5.77
C THR A 32 -4.53 5.36 -6.39
N ALA A 33 -4.78 4.31 -5.59
CA ALA A 33 -4.89 2.95 -6.09
C ALA A 33 -6.11 2.75 -7.00
N ALA A 34 -7.25 3.34 -6.67
CA ALA A 34 -8.45 3.30 -7.52
C ALA A 34 -8.19 3.97 -8.87
N GLU A 35 -7.63 5.18 -8.88
CA GLU A 35 -7.22 5.90 -10.09
C GLU A 35 -6.22 5.08 -10.92
N ALA A 36 -5.24 4.46 -10.28
CA ALA A 36 -4.27 3.61 -10.97
C ALA A 36 -4.94 2.42 -11.67
N VAL A 37 -5.93 1.78 -11.02
CA VAL A 37 -6.70 0.68 -11.63
C VAL A 37 -7.52 1.16 -12.83
N GLU A 38 -8.15 2.33 -12.73
CA GLU A 38 -8.88 2.95 -13.84
C GLU A 38 -7.95 3.28 -15.02
N LEU A 39 -6.77 3.82 -14.75
CA LEU A 39 -5.75 4.12 -15.76
C LEU A 39 -5.24 2.84 -16.44
N ILE A 40 -4.98 1.78 -15.68
CA ILE A 40 -4.57 0.49 -16.23
C ILE A 40 -5.67 -0.04 -17.17
N ALA A 41 -6.92 -0.01 -16.74
CA ALA A 41 -8.05 -0.53 -17.51
C ALA A 41 -8.30 0.25 -18.82
N SER A 42 -8.05 1.57 -18.82
CA SER A 42 -8.34 2.45 -19.94
C SER A 42 -7.16 2.71 -20.88
N HIS A 43 -5.92 2.71 -20.36
CA HIS A 43 -4.72 3.12 -21.11
C HIS A 43 -3.58 2.09 -21.06
N GLY A 44 -3.72 1.01 -20.29
CA GLY A 44 -2.69 -0.02 -20.15
C GLY A 44 -1.62 0.31 -19.09
N LEU A 45 -0.84 -0.71 -18.75
CA LEU A 45 0.07 -0.68 -17.60
C LEU A 45 1.18 0.38 -17.72
N GLU A 46 1.81 0.49 -18.88
CA GLU A 46 2.96 1.38 -19.08
C GLU A 46 2.60 2.85 -18.83
N ILE A 47 1.48 3.31 -19.42
CA ILE A 47 0.99 4.68 -19.21
C ILE A 47 0.62 4.90 -17.74
N ALA A 48 -0.13 3.96 -17.15
CA ALA A 48 -0.57 4.07 -15.77
C ALA A 48 0.61 4.16 -14.78
N GLN A 49 1.65 3.33 -14.95
CA GLN A 49 2.82 3.35 -14.07
C GLN A 49 3.59 4.67 -14.17
N ASN A 50 3.79 5.20 -15.38
CA ASN A 50 4.49 6.48 -15.56
C ASN A 50 3.73 7.64 -14.92
N GLN A 51 2.39 7.67 -15.03
CA GLN A 51 1.57 8.69 -14.39
C GLN A 51 1.52 8.54 -12.88
N VAL A 52 1.43 7.31 -12.37
CA VAL A 52 1.24 7.05 -10.94
C VAL A 52 2.54 7.21 -10.14
N HIS A 53 3.68 6.78 -10.68
CA HIS A 53 4.99 6.81 -9.99
C HIS A 53 5.87 8.00 -10.39
N GLY A 54 5.49 8.78 -11.41
CA GLY A 54 6.20 9.99 -11.83
C GLY A 54 5.85 11.25 -11.04
N ARG A 55 4.92 11.14 -10.08
CA ARG A 55 4.44 12.21 -9.19
C ARG A 55 5.10 12.10 -7.81
#